data_AF-A0A0D5NN95-F1
#
_entry.id   AF-A0A0D5NN95-F1
#
_cell.length_a   1.000
_cell.length_b   1.000
_cell.length_c   1.000
_cell.angle_alpha   90.00
_cell.angle_beta   90.00
_cell.angle_gamma   90.00
#
_symmetry.space_group_name_H-M   'P 1'
#
loop_
_entity.id
_entity.type
_entity.pdbx_description
1 polymer ?
#
loop_
_entity_poly.entity_id
_entity_poly.type
_entity_poly.pdbx_seq_one_letter_code
_entity_poly.pdbx_strand_id
1 'polypeptide(L)'
;MKILKAIKYIKNKSTLKDGFQLEEPNLFVQWELVPEELVQLFKSMPLKKVTNEYFTIECISLGGLPHKLGFHFYSQSPNRLYMLEFFRESYPDYIESFREFQEHFENTFGKPTKQYPINSEGFPSFEWRIGKSIQIRHYIMDRFGLEERLFIQRAI
;
A
#
# COMPACT_ATOMS: atom_id res chain seq x y z
N MET A 1 -30.59 2.98 8.67
CA MET A 1 -29.93 1.76 8.18
C MET A 1 -29.37 2.06 6.78
N LYS A 2 -28.07 2.39 6.67
CA LYS A 2 -27.45 2.71 5.37
C LYS A 2 -26.98 1.42 4.72
N ILE A 3 -27.55 1.10 3.57
CA ILE A 3 -27.19 -0.04 2.74
C ILE A 3 -25.78 0.20 2.21
N LEU A 4 -24.82 -0.62 2.61
CA LEU A 4 -23.49 -0.69 1.99
C LEU A 4 -23.69 -1.25 0.59
N LYS A 5 -23.71 -0.38 -0.42
CA LYS A 5 -23.65 -0.80 -1.82
C LYS A 5 -22.27 -1.39 -2.06
N ALA A 6 -22.22 -2.64 -2.51
CA ALA A 6 -21.02 -3.24 -3.08
C ALA A 6 -20.51 -2.33 -4.21
N ILE A 7 -19.38 -1.66 -4.00
CA ILE A 7 -18.77 -0.83 -5.03
C ILE A 7 -18.07 -1.78 -6.00
N LYS A 8 -18.53 -1.72 -7.24
CA LYS A 8 -17.99 -2.39 -8.42
C LYS A 8 -16.49 -2.09 -8.52
N TYR A 9 -15.68 -3.10 -8.80
CA TYR A 9 -14.22 -3.01 -9.02
C TYR A 9 -13.87 -1.85 -9.97
N ILE A 10 -13.23 -0.78 -9.45
CA ILE A 10 -12.73 0.33 -10.26
C ILE A 10 -11.22 0.18 -10.41
N LYS A 11 -10.79 -0.43 -11.52
CA LYS A 11 -9.45 -0.23 -12.07
C LYS A 11 -9.35 1.23 -12.49
N ASN A 12 -8.70 2.10 -11.71
CA ASN A 12 -8.10 3.33 -12.26
C ASN A 12 -7.24 4.09 -11.24
N LYS A 13 -6.06 4.54 -11.72
CA LYS A 13 -5.17 5.53 -11.12
C LYS A 13 -5.86 6.79 -10.57
N SER A 14 -7.07 7.10 -11.03
CA SER A 14 -7.86 8.26 -10.61
C SER A 14 -8.47 8.13 -9.20
N THR A 15 -8.73 6.92 -8.71
CA THR A 15 -9.34 6.70 -7.38
C THR A 15 -8.34 6.76 -6.23
N LEU A 16 -7.03 6.70 -6.55
CA LEU A 16 -5.93 6.79 -5.56
C LEU A 16 -5.93 8.08 -4.74
N LYS A 17 -6.56 9.14 -5.23
CA LYS A 17 -6.71 10.39 -4.47
C LYS A 17 -7.68 10.25 -3.29
N ASP A 18 -8.63 9.32 -3.41
CA ASP A 18 -9.70 9.12 -2.44
C ASP A 18 -9.41 7.92 -1.52
N GLY A 19 -8.67 6.93 -2.01
CA GLY A 19 -8.32 5.74 -1.24
C GLY A 19 -7.66 4.66 -2.10
N PHE A 20 -7.67 3.42 -1.60
CA PHE A 20 -7.13 2.26 -2.29
C PHE A 20 -8.13 1.11 -2.30
N GLN A 21 -8.29 0.46 -3.46
CA GLN A 21 -9.17 -0.68 -3.62
C GLN A 21 -8.41 -1.99 -3.40
N LEU A 22 -8.88 -2.80 -2.47
CA LEU A 22 -8.49 -4.20 -2.31
C LEU A 22 -9.35 -5.09 -3.20
N GLU A 23 -8.78 -6.17 -3.70
CA GLU A 23 -9.50 -7.13 -4.55
C GLU A 23 -10.10 -8.21 -3.66
N GLU A 24 -9.29 -8.77 -2.75
CA GLU A 24 -9.73 -9.66 -1.69
C GLU A 24 -9.10 -9.27 -0.35
N PRO A 25 -9.88 -8.88 0.66
CA PRO A 25 -11.32 -8.66 0.60
C PRO A 25 -11.69 -7.52 -0.35
N ASN A 26 -12.86 -7.58 -1.02
CA ASN A 26 -13.33 -6.51 -1.90
C ASN A 26 -13.79 -5.29 -1.08
N LEU A 27 -12.84 -4.44 -0.69
CA LEU A 27 -13.05 -3.26 0.16
C LEU A 27 -12.29 -2.05 -0.40
N PHE A 28 -12.94 -0.90 -0.34
CA PHE A 28 -12.30 0.37 -0.63
C PHE A 28 -11.87 1.04 0.67
N VAL A 29 -10.56 1.20 0.85
CA VAL A 29 -9.97 1.85 2.03
C VAL A 29 -9.76 3.32 1.71
N GLN A 30 -10.59 4.18 2.28
CA GLN A 30 -10.46 5.62 2.11
C GLN A 30 -9.23 6.15 2.86
N TRP A 31 -8.61 7.19 2.31
CA TRP A 31 -7.66 7.98 3.10
C TRP A 31 -8.36 8.69 4.25
N GLU A 32 -7.59 9.21 5.20
CA GLU A 32 -8.08 10.02 6.32
C GLU A 32 -8.94 9.27 7.35
N LEU A 33 -9.14 7.95 7.19
CA LEU A 33 -9.77 7.10 8.20
C LEU A 33 -9.01 7.22 9.52
N VAL A 34 -9.73 7.22 10.63
CA VAL A 34 -9.14 7.02 11.97
C VAL A 34 -9.06 5.51 12.29
N PRO A 35 -8.21 5.07 13.24
CA PRO A 35 -8.03 3.65 13.54
C PRO A 35 -9.33 2.88 13.84
N GLU A 36 -10.26 3.50 14.55
CA GLU A 36 -11.54 2.88 14.90
C GLU A 36 -12.40 2.60 13.66
N GLU A 37 -12.37 3.49 12.66
CA GLU A 37 -13.08 3.31 11.40
C GLU A 37 -12.46 2.18 10.58
N LEU A 38 -11.13 2.03 10.60
CA LEU A 38 -10.45 0.91 9.97
C LEU A 38 -10.85 -0.42 10.62
N VAL A 39 -10.81 -0.50 11.96
CA VAL A 39 -11.23 -1.71 12.69
C VAL A 39 -12.68 -2.07 12.35
N GLN A 40 -13.56 -1.07 12.25
CA GLN A 40 -14.95 -1.30 11.88
C GLN A 40 -15.11 -1.75 10.41
N LEU A 41 -14.29 -1.23 9.49
CA LEU A 41 -14.27 -1.63 8.07
C LEU A 41 -13.90 -3.12 7.92
N PHE A 42 -13.00 -3.61 8.76
CA PHE A 42 -12.51 -5.00 8.74
C PHE A 42 -13.09 -5.88 9.87
N LYS A 43 -14.21 -5.52 10.49
CA LYS A 43 -14.75 -6.16 11.70
C LYS A 43 -14.90 -7.69 11.65
N SER A 44 -15.07 -8.27 10.46
CA SER A 44 -15.24 -9.72 10.26
C SER A 44 -14.02 -10.37 9.59
N MET A 45 -12.87 -9.71 9.61
CA MET A 45 -11.65 -10.12 8.92
C MET A 45 -10.47 -10.10 9.90
N PRO A 46 -9.39 -10.86 9.64
CA PRO A 46 -8.25 -10.98 10.54
C PRO A 46 -7.31 -9.75 10.45
N LEU A 47 -7.82 -8.56 10.77
CA LEU A 47 -7.00 -7.35 10.90
C LEU A 47 -6.16 -7.44 12.18
N LYS A 48 -4.84 -7.41 12.03
CA LYS A 48 -3.89 -7.46 13.15
C LYS A 48 -3.48 -6.06 13.55
N LYS A 49 -3.68 -5.70 14.82
CA LYS A 49 -3.10 -4.49 15.42
C LYS A 49 -1.65 -4.77 15.81
N VAL A 50 -0.69 -4.02 15.27
CA VAL A 50 0.74 -4.14 15.61
C VAL A 50 1.13 -3.08 16.64
N THR A 51 0.72 -1.83 16.42
CA THR A 51 0.83 -0.73 17.38
C THR A 51 -0.48 0.07 17.37
N ASN A 52 -0.54 1.20 18.10
CA ASN A 52 -1.69 2.12 18.01
C ASN A 52 -1.78 2.85 16.66
N GLU A 53 -0.69 2.88 15.91
CA GLU A 53 -0.52 3.65 14.67
C GLU A 53 -0.31 2.72 13.46
N TYR A 54 -0.31 1.40 13.68
CA TYR A 54 0.03 0.42 12.66
C TYR A 54 -0.83 -0.85 12.76
N PHE A 55 -1.52 -1.16 11.67
CA PHE A 55 -2.35 -2.36 11.52
C PHE A 55 -1.94 -3.11 10.25
N THR A 56 -2.16 -4.42 10.20
CA THR A 56 -1.83 -5.25 9.05
C THR A 56 -2.91 -6.27 8.72
N ILE A 57 -3.00 -6.64 7.44
CA ILE A 57 -3.88 -7.71 6.95
C ILE A 57 -3.22 -8.44 5.77
N GLU A 58 -3.58 -9.71 5.58
CA GLU A 58 -3.32 -10.43 4.32
C GLU A 58 -4.42 -10.13 3.31
N CYS A 59 -4.05 -9.85 2.07
CA CYS A 59 -5.00 -9.49 1.03
C CYS A 59 -4.47 -9.81 -0.38
N ILE A 60 -5.36 -9.70 -1.35
CA ILE A 60 -5.05 -9.67 -2.78
C ILE A 60 -5.33 -8.25 -3.28
N SER A 61 -4.33 -7.65 -3.93
CA SER A 61 -4.51 -6.39 -4.65
C SER A 61 -3.56 -6.25 -5.85
N LEU A 62 -3.50 -5.07 -6.47
CA LEU A 62 -2.56 -4.78 -7.57
C LEU A 62 -2.72 -5.73 -8.79
N GLY A 63 -3.95 -6.15 -9.11
CA GLY A 63 -4.20 -7.07 -10.22
C GLY A 63 -3.88 -8.53 -9.91
N GLY A 64 -4.31 -9.02 -8.74
CA GLY A 64 -4.23 -10.41 -8.35
C GLY A 64 -3.02 -10.81 -7.49
N LEU A 65 -2.23 -9.84 -7.01
CA LEU A 65 -1.05 -10.11 -6.19
C LEU A 65 -1.44 -10.39 -4.73
N PRO A 66 -1.16 -11.59 -4.18
CA PRO A 66 -1.27 -11.84 -2.74
C PRO A 66 -0.10 -11.20 -1.98
N HIS A 67 -0.41 -10.39 -0.96
CA HIS A 67 0.59 -9.76 -0.10
C HIS A 67 0.01 -9.38 1.28
N LYS A 68 0.86 -8.91 2.19
CA LYS A 68 0.42 -8.21 3.40
C LYS A 68 0.33 -6.72 3.13
N LEU A 69 -0.71 -6.08 3.66
CA LEU A 69 -0.91 -4.64 3.60
C LEU A 69 -0.86 -4.06 5.00
N GLY A 70 -0.04 -3.04 5.16
CA GLY A 70 0.14 -2.26 6.37
C GLY A 70 -0.59 -0.93 6.27
N PHE A 71 -1.31 -0.56 7.32
CA PHE A 71 -2.03 0.71 7.45
C PHE A 71 -1.32 1.57 8.51
N HIS A 72 -0.71 2.67 8.08
CA HIS A 72 0.04 3.58 8.96
C HIS A 72 -0.74 4.87 9.19
N PHE A 73 -0.84 5.26 10.46
CA PHE A 73 -1.57 6.44 10.89
C PHE A 73 -0.65 7.46 11.58
N TYR A 74 -1.01 8.74 11.53
CA TYR A 74 -0.24 9.79 12.20
C TYR A 74 -0.28 9.66 13.72
N SER A 75 0.87 9.77 14.38
CA SER A 75 0.94 9.78 15.85
C SER A 75 0.27 11.01 16.50
N GLN A 76 0.07 12.09 15.72
CA GLN A 76 -0.54 13.33 16.18
C GLN A 76 -1.99 13.46 15.73
N SER A 77 -2.78 14.24 16.47
CA SER A 77 -4.17 14.48 16.15
C SER A 77 -4.33 15.46 14.96
N PRO A 78 -5.18 15.14 13.97
CA PRO A 78 -6.00 13.93 13.89
C PRO A 78 -5.19 12.71 13.40
N ASN A 79 -5.29 11.60 14.15
CA ASN A 79 -4.62 10.33 13.87
C ASN A 79 -5.27 9.66 12.66
N ARG A 80 -4.75 9.95 11.47
CA ARG A 80 -5.38 9.61 10.19
C ARG A 80 -4.48 8.73 9.33
N LEU A 81 -5.10 7.83 8.58
CA LEU A 81 -4.44 6.96 7.61
C LEU A 81 -3.74 7.81 6.54
N TYR A 82 -2.43 7.67 6.46
CA TYR A 82 -1.61 8.45 5.52
C TYR A 82 -0.70 7.59 4.64
N MET A 83 -0.46 6.34 5.01
CA MET A 83 0.37 5.44 4.23
C MET A 83 -0.15 4.01 4.24
N LEU A 84 -0.08 3.39 3.07
CA LEU A 84 -0.26 1.96 2.85
C LEU A 84 1.08 1.35 2.51
N GLU A 85 1.52 0.36 3.26
CA GLU A 85 2.79 -0.36 3.06
C GLU A 85 2.50 -1.77 2.53
N PHE A 86 3.17 -2.18 1.45
CA PHE A 86 3.00 -3.47 0.80
C PHE A 86 4.22 -4.32 1.14
N PHE A 87 4.00 -5.54 1.62
CA PHE A 87 5.11 -6.39 2.02
C PHE A 87 4.75 -7.88 2.05
N ARG A 88 5.77 -8.72 2.17
CA ARG A 88 5.67 -10.16 2.45
C ARG A 88 6.20 -10.46 3.84
N GLU A 89 5.85 -11.64 4.36
CA GLU A 89 6.37 -12.11 5.64
C GLU A 89 7.86 -12.46 5.58
N SER A 90 8.33 -12.89 4.41
CA SER A 90 9.74 -13.16 4.15
C SER A 90 10.08 -12.89 2.69
N TYR A 91 11.36 -12.62 2.46
CA TYR A 91 11.94 -12.35 1.15
C TYR A 91 13.13 -13.29 0.92
N PRO A 92 12.90 -14.57 0.63
CA PRO A 92 13.98 -15.51 0.36
C PRO A 92 14.76 -15.13 -0.91
N ASP A 93 14.09 -14.46 -1.85
CA ASP A 93 14.68 -13.92 -3.07
C ASP A 93 14.17 -12.48 -3.29
N TYR A 94 15.03 -11.50 -2.96
CA TYR A 94 14.72 -10.09 -3.17
C TYR A 94 14.63 -9.72 -4.65
N ILE A 95 15.36 -10.40 -5.53
CA ILE A 95 15.34 -10.10 -6.97
C ILE A 95 13.96 -10.46 -7.52
N GLU A 96 13.47 -11.64 -7.19
CA GLU A 96 12.16 -12.08 -7.68
C GLU A 96 11.01 -11.29 -7.04
N SER A 97 11.05 -11.06 -5.73
CA SER A 97 10.02 -10.26 -5.05
C SER A 97 9.95 -8.85 -5.63
N PHE A 98 11.10 -8.19 -5.79
CA PHE A 98 11.18 -6.86 -6.38
C PHE A 98 10.66 -6.84 -7.82
N ARG A 99 11.04 -7.82 -8.64
CA ARG A 99 10.54 -7.92 -10.01
C ARG A 99 9.02 -8.07 -10.06
N GLU A 100 8.46 -8.97 -9.26
CA GLU A 100 7.02 -9.25 -9.22
C GLU A 100 6.23 -8.03 -8.75
N PHE A 101 6.62 -7.42 -7.63
CA PHE A 101 5.95 -6.20 -7.16
C PHE A 101 6.06 -5.06 -8.18
N GLN A 102 7.23 -4.86 -8.78
CA GLN A 102 7.41 -3.82 -9.79
C GLN A 102 6.50 -4.03 -11.00
N GLU A 103 6.37 -5.26 -11.48
CA GLU A 103 5.47 -5.61 -12.58
C GLU A 103 4.00 -5.30 -12.23
N HIS A 104 3.56 -5.70 -11.04
CA HIS A 104 2.21 -5.42 -10.57
C HIS A 104 1.93 -3.93 -10.37
N PHE A 105 2.91 -3.17 -9.87
CA PHE A 105 2.80 -1.71 -9.73
C PHE A 105 2.72 -1.03 -11.10
N GLU A 106 3.55 -1.41 -12.06
CA GLU A 106 3.51 -0.83 -13.40
C GLU A 106 2.22 -1.18 -14.13
N ASN A 107 1.72 -2.41 -13.97
CA ASN A 107 0.43 -2.82 -14.53
C ASN A 107 -0.76 -2.07 -13.88
N THR A 108 -0.66 -1.72 -12.60
CA THR A 108 -1.74 -1.03 -11.86
C THR A 108 -1.70 0.48 -12.04
N PHE A 109 -0.51 1.09 -12.00
CA PHE A 109 -0.34 2.55 -11.93
C PHE A 109 0.27 3.17 -13.20
N GLY A 110 0.64 2.33 -14.18
CA GLY A 110 1.41 2.71 -15.36
C GLY A 110 2.91 2.85 -15.04
N LYS A 111 3.69 3.37 -15.99
CA LYS A 111 5.14 3.59 -15.79
C LYS A 111 5.43 4.60 -14.66
N PRO A 112 6.56 4.43 -13.94
CA PRO A 112 6.98 5.35 -12.90
C PRO A 112 7.24 6.75 -13.46
N THR A 113 6.93 7.77 -12.67
CA THR A 113 7.23 9.16 -13.03
C THR A 113 8.72 9.49 -12.91
N LYS A 114 9.44 8.75 -12.05
CA LYS A 114 10.89 8.80 -11.93
C LYS A 114 11.42 7.41 -11.67
N GLN A 115 12.53 7.11 -12.32
CA GLN A 115 13.37 5.96 -12.04
C GLN A 115 14.74 6.48 -11.65
N TYR A 116 15.27 5.97 -10.56
CA TYR A 116 16.62 6.25 -10.08
C TYR A 116 17.54 5.09 -10.48
N PRO A 117 18.84 5.36 -10.69
CA PRO A 117 19.82 4.32 -11.00
C PRO A 117 19.92 3.29 -9.87
N ILE A 118 20.61 2.19 -10.19
CA ILE A 118 20.93 1.14 -9.23
C ILE A 118 21.64 1.75 -8.01
N ASN A 119 21.13 1.45 -6.81
CA ASN A 119 21.70 1.87 -5.54
C ASN A 119 22.83 0.92 -5.08
N SER A 120 23.39 1.19 -3.90
CA SER A 120 24.44 0.37 -3.26
C SER A 120 24.04 -1.09 -3.03
N GLU A 121 22.74 -1.37 -2.99
CA GLU A 121 22.11 -2.65 -2.71
C GLU A 121 21.86 -3.45 -3.99
N GLY A 122 22.17 -2.88 -5.17
CA GLY A 122 22.04 -3.55 -6.46
C GLY A 122 20.67 -3.40 -7.13
N PHE A 123 19.79 -2.55 -6.61
CA PHE A 123 18.44 -2.36 -7.13
C PHE A 123 18.18 -0.93 -7.60
N PRO A 124 17.41 -0.73 -8.69
CA PRO A 124 16.89 0.59 -9.01
C PRO A 124 15.86 1.04 -7.96
N SER A 125 15.46 2.30 -8.00
CA SER A 125 14.32 2.79 -7.23
C SER A 125 13.30 3.46 -8.15
N PHE A 126 12.03 3.32 -7.81
CA PHE A 126 10.93 3.85 -8.61
C PHE A 126 10.02 4.75 -7.79
N GLU A 127 9.54 5.81 -8.44
CA GLU A 127 8.59 6.75 -7.85
C GLU A 127 7.47 7.08 -8.85
N TRP A 128 6.22 7.00 -8.37
CA TRP A 128 5.07 7.57 -9.05
C TRP A 128 4.55 8.76 -8.26
N ARG A 129 4.33 9.88 -8.95
CA ARG A 129 3.55 11.01 -8.44
C ARG A 129 2.19 11.05 -9.11
N ILE A 130 1.13 10.95 -8.32
CA ILE A 130 -0.24 10.97 -8.81
C ILE A 130 -0.92 12.23 -8.28
N GLY A 131 -1.08 13.22 -9.17
CA GLY A 131 -1.52 14.55 -8.75
C GLY A 131 -0.50 15.21 -7.81
N LYS A 132 -0.99 16.02 -6.85
CA LYS A 132 -0.15 16.75 -5.90
C LYS A 132 0.05 16.04 -4.56
N SER A 133 -0.83 15.08 -4.24
CA SER A 133 -0.97 14.55 -2.88
C SER A 133 -0.61 13.08 -2.74
N ILE A 134 -0.36 12.33 -3.81
CA ILE A 134 -0.04 10.89 -3.71
C ILE A 134 1.36 10.63 -4.27
N GLN A 135 2.17 9.95 -3.45
CA GLN A 135 3.48 9.42 -3.82
C GLN A 135 3.47 7.91 -3.62
N ILE A 136 3.99 7.20 -4.61
CA ILE A 136 4.22 5.76 -4.54
C ILE A 136 5.71 5.54 -4.68
N ARG A 137 6.31 4.70 -3.83
CA ARG A 137 7.74 4.36 -3.92
C ARG A 137 7.94 2.86 -3.83
N HIS A 138 8.93 2.39 -4.57
CA HIS A 138 9.43 1.03 -4.52
C HIS A 138 10.97 1.03 -4.61
N TYR A 139 11.64 0.50 -3.59
CA TYR A 139 13.09 0.41 -3.52
C TYR A 139 13.55 -0.64 -2.51
N ILE A 140 14.81 -1.06 -2.61
CA ILE A 140 15.50 -1.86 -1.59
C ILE A 140 16.43 -0.92 -0.82
N MET A 141 16.55 -1.10 0.49
CA MET A 141 17.59 -0.45 1.29
C MET A 141 18.16 -1.42 2.32
N ASP A 142 19.38 -1.17 2.79
CA ASP A 142 19.93 -1.87 3.96
C ASP A 142 19.95 -0.94 5.18
N ARG A 143 19.25 -1.35 6.25
CA ARG A 143 19.29 -0.65 7.55
C ARG A 143 19.69 -1.56 8.69
N PHE A 144 19.14 -2.77 8.72
CA PHE A 144 19.44 -3.83 9.68
C PHE A 144 19.49 -5.20 8.98
N GLY A 145 19.90 -5.21 7.71
CA GLY A 145 19.54 -6.20 6.71
C GLY A 145 18.78 -5.55 5.57
N LEU A 146 18.75 -6.24 4.43
CA LEU A 146 18.00 -5.81 3.26
C LEU A 146 16.51 -5.72 3.59
N GLU A 147 15.87 -4.65 3.13
CA GLU A 147 14.44 -4.41 3.27
C GLU A 147 13.87 -3.98 1.91
N GLU A 148 12.85 -4.68 1.44
CA GLU A 148 12.02 -4.23 0.32
C GLU A 148 10.94 -3.27 0.82
N ARG A 149 10.98 -2.05 0.31
CA ARG A 149 10.13 -0.94 0.75
C ARG A 149 9.19 -0.57 -0.37
N LEU A 150 7.91 -0.84 -0.16
CA LEU A 150 6.84 -0.52 -1.10
C LEU A 150 5.72 0.18 -0.36
N PHE A 151 5.35 1.38 -0.83
CA PHE A 151 4.25 2.10 -0.20
C PHE A 151 3.56 3.08 -1.13
N ILE A 152 2.31 3.36 -0.78
CA ILE A 152 1.53 4.50 -1.27
C ILE A 152 1.35 5.43 -0.07
N GLN A 153 1.82 6.66 -0.21
CA GLN A 153 1.71 7.69 0.82
C GLN A 153 0.91 8.87 0.29
N ARG A 154 0.03 9.38 1.14
CA ARG A 154 -0.64 10.65 0.95
C ARG A 154 0.14 11.76 1.67
N ALA A 155 0.56 12.77 0.92
CA ALA A 155 1.05 14.03 1.46
C ALA A 155 -0.15 14.84 1.97
N ILE A 156 0.00 15.40 3.18
CA ILE A 156 -0.93 16.39 3.75
C ILE A 156 -0.76 17.72 3.03
#